data_AF-A0A0F9CEE1-F1
#
_entry.id   AF-A0A0F9CEE1-F1
#
_cell.length_a   1.000
_cell.length_b   1.000
_cell.length_c   1.000
_cell.angle_alpha   90.00
_cell.angle_beta   90.00
_cell.angle_gamma   90.00
#
_symmetry.space_group_name_H-M   'P 1'
#
loop_
_entity.id
_entity.type
_entity.pdbx_description
1 polymer ?
#
loop_
_entity_poly.entity_id
_entity_poly.type
_entity_poly.pdbx_seq_one_letter_code
_entity_poly.pdbx_strand_id
1 'polypeptide(L)'
;MGNISGSQADYLQATKGGGHGDYRLIVLAPASVQELADLTVEAFDLADQYRVVVMILGDGYLGQMSESLILPQPTGKKFDKSSWTVTGAEGREPHIV
;
A
#
# COMPACT_ATOMS: atom_id res chain seq x y z
N MET A 1 9.53 3.40 23.12
CA MET A 1 10.03 3.44 21.73
C MET A 1 11.53 3.73 21.78
N GLY A 2 12.35 2.73 21.51
CA GLY A 2 13.81 2.82 21.67
C GLY A 2 14.56 1.51 21.39
N ASN A 3 13.85 0.40 21.24
CA ASN A 3 14.35 -0.90 20.82
C ASN A 3 13.55 -1.41 19.59
N ILE A 4 14.12 -2.35 18.83
CA ILE A 4 13.52 -2.93 17.60
C ILE A 4 12.60 -4.11 17.96
N SER A 5 11.94 -4.06 19.11
CA SER A 5 11.00 -5.11 19.50
C SER A 5 9.68 -4.99 18.75
N GLY A 6 8.93 -6.08 18.66
CA GLY A 6 7.55 -6.06 18.17
C GLY A 6 6.71 -5.04 18.95
N SER A 7 5.94 -4.23 18.23
CA SER A 7 5.04 -3.23 18.79
C SER A 7 3.92 -2.96 17.79
N GLN A 8 2.68 -2.97 18.27
CA GLN A 8 1.47 -2.70 17.49
C GLN A 8 0.77 -1.41 17.96
N ALA A 9 1.53 -0.50 18.58
CA ALA A 9 1.01 0.74 19.16
C ALA A 9 0.38 1.69 18.12
N ASP A 10 0.73 1.54 16.85
CA ASP A 10 0.25 2.40 15.76
C ASP A 10 -1.15 1.99 15.23
N TYR A 11 -1.80 0.95 15.80
CA TYR A 11 -3.11 0.47 15.34
C TYR A 11 -4.17 1.58 15.21
N LEU A 12 -4.30 2.44 16.22
CA LEU A 12 -5.30 3.52 16.18
C LEU A 12 -4.89 4.61 15.19
N GLN A 13 -3.61 4.92 15.09
CA GLN A 13 -3.11 5.89 14.12
C GLN A 13 -3.34 5.40 12.69
N ALA A 14 -3.12 4.12 12.42
CA ALA A 14 -3.34 3.49 11.11
C ALA A 14 -4.83 3.36 10.76
N THR A 15 -5.68 2.89 11.69
CA THR A 15 -7.08 2.53 11.38
C THR A 15 -8.10 3.64 11.65
N LYS A 16 -7.79 4.59 12.54
CA LYS A 16 -8.68 5.71 12.90
C LYS A 16 -8.18 7.07 12.39
N GLY A 17 -6.95 7.12 11.89
CA GLY A 17 -6.34 8.31 11.31
C GLY A 17 -5.59 9.16 12.34
N GLY A 18 -4.57 9.87 11.85
CA GLY A 18 -3.74 10.79 12.63
C GLY A 18 -3.63 12.20 12.01
N GLY A 19 -4.27 12.45 10.86
CA GLY A 19 -4.22 13.71 10.14
C GLY A 19 -5.57 14.43 10.06
N HIS A 20 -5.54 15.73 9.73
CA HIS A 20 -6.75 16.47 9.34
C HIS A 20 -7.24 16.03 7.95
N GLY A 21 -8.56 15.88 7.81
CA GLY A 21 -9.24 15.52 6.56
C GLY A 21 -9.93 14.16 6.66
N ASP A 22 -11.09 14.03 6.03
CA ASP A 22 -11.90 12.80 6.00
C ASP A 22 -11.30 11.72 5.08
N TYR A 23 -9.99 11.49 5.19
CA TYR A 23 -9.33 10.45 4.40
C TYR A 23 -9.65 9.08 4.97
N ARG A 24 -9.86 8.11 4.08
CA ARG A 24 -9.96 6.70 4.42
C ARG A 24 -8.91 5.94 3.65
N LEU A 25 -8.12 5.17 4.39
CA LEU A 25 -7.19 4.21 3.83
C LEU A 25 -7.62 2.80 4.18
N ILE A 26 -7.22 1.84 3.36
CA ILE A 26 -7.28 0.43 3.69
C ILE A 26 -5.98 0.08 4.42
N VAL A 27 -6.08 -0.66 5.53
CA VAL A 27 -4.92 -1.11 6.31
C VAL A 27 -4.88 -2.64 6.27
N LEU A 28 -3.76 -3.19 5.81
CA LEU A 28 -3.47 -4.63 5.80
C LEU A 28 -2.39 -4.91 6.85
N ALA A 29 -2.61 -5.88 7.74
CA ALA A 29 -1.71 -6.19 8.84
C ALA A 29 -1.22 -7.66 8.72
N PRO A 30 -0.08 -7.91 8.06
CA PRO A 30 0.47 -9.26 7.92
C PRO A 30 0.96 -9.83 9.26
N ALA A 31 0.79 -11.14 9.45
CA ALA A 31 1.30 -11.88 10.60
C ALA A 31 2.55 -12.73 10.28
N SER A 32 2.90 -12.89 8.99
CA SER A 32 4.05 -13.69 8.54
C SER A 32 4.73 -13.07 7.31
N VAL A 33 5.91 -13.57 6.95
CA VAL A 33 6.63 -13.09 5.75
C VAL A 33 5.87 -13.51 4.47
N GLN A 34 5.19 -14.66 4.48
CA GLN A 34 4.34 -15.09 3.38
C GLN A 34 3.15 -14.16 3.19
N GLU A 35 2.41 -13.85 4.27
CA GLU A 35 1.29 -12.90 4.20
C GLU A 35 1.75 -11.50 3.80
N LEU A 36 2.93 -11.07 4.26
CA LEU A 36 3.51 -9.80 3.83
C LEU A 36 3.66 -9.74 2.31
N ALA A 37 4.15 -10.83 1.68
CA ALA A 37 4.25 -10.91 0.24
C ALA A 37 2.87 -10.91 -0.45
N ASP A 38 1.96 -11.76 0.02
CA ASP A 38 0.63 -11.93 -0.58
C ASP A 38 -0.21 -10.63 -0.49
N LEU A 39 -0.23 -10.01 0.69
CA LEU A 39 -0.93 -8.75 0.93
C LEU A 39 -0.29 -7.58 0.19
N THR A 40 0.99 -7.66 -0.18
CA THR A 40 1.62 -6.64 -1.05
C THR A 40 0.98 -6.65 -2.43
N VAL A 41 0.72 -7.83 -3.01
CA VAL A 41 0.03 -7.92 -4.31
C VAL A 41 -1.42 -7.45 -4.18
N GLU A 42 -2.11 -7.86 -3.12
CA GLU A 42 -3.48 -7.42 -2.86
C GLU A 42 -3.58 -5.90 -2.64
N ALA A 43 -2.57 -5.28 -2.00
CA ALA A 43 -2.55 -3.84 -1.75
C ALA A 43 -2.57 -3.04 -3.06
N PHE A 44 -1.84 -3.47 -4.09
CA PHE A 44 -1.86 -2.81 -5.41
C PHE A 44 -3.23 -2.91 -6.07
N ASP A 45 -3.85 -4.09 -6.03
CA ASP A 45 -5.18 -4.30 -6.57
C ASP A 45 -6.22 -3.42 -5.87
N LEU A 46 -6.18 -3.36 -4.54
CA LEU A 46 -7.10 -2.55 -3.74
C LEU A 46 -6.87 -1.05 -3.97
N ALA A 47 -5.61 -0.62 -4.08
CA ALA A 47 -5.26 0.77 -4.35
C ALA A 47 -5.82 1.23 -5.70
N ASP A 48 -5.66 0.41 -6.75
CA ASP A 48 -6.18 0.73 -8.08
C ASP A 48 -7.71 0.64 -8.16
N GLN A 49 -8.31 -0.38 -7.51
CA GLN A 49 -9.75 -0.58 -7.50
C GLN A 49 -10.49 0.58 -6.83
N TYR A 50 -10.02 0.99 -5.65
CA TYR A 50 -10.72 1.98 -4.81
C TYR A 50 -10.17 3.39 -4.97
N ARG A 51 -9.03 3.57 -5.65
CA ARG A 51 -8.35 4.87 -5.81
C ARG A 51 -8.04 5.53 -4.47
N VAL A 52 -7.59 4.71 -3.51
CA VAL A 52 -7.20 5.15 -2.16
C VAL A 52 -5.83 4.61 -1.79
N VAL A 53 -5.21 5.22 -0.78
CA VAL A 53 -3.98 4.69 -0.21
C VAL A 53 -4.28 3.39 0.53
N VAL A 54 -3.42 2.38 0.32
CA VAL A 54 -3.41 1.14 1.08
C VAL A 54 -2.11 1.10 1.90
N MET A 55 -2.23 0.89 3.20
CA MET A 55 -1.11 0.79 4.13
C MET A 55 -0.89 -0.67 4.52
N ILE A 56 0.35 -1.13 4.43
CA ILE A 56 0.78 -2.41 5.01
C ILE A 56 1.42 -2.11 6.36
N LEU A 57 0.79 -2.57 7.43
CA LEU A 57 1.19 -2.32 8.81
C LEU A 57 1.93 -3.53 9.39
N GLY A 58 3.26 -3.52 9.24
CA GLY A 58 4.15 -4.48 9.89
C GLY A 58 4.74 -3.94 11.20
N ASP A 59 5.40 -4.81 11.98
CA ASP A 59 6.12 -4.43 13.20
C ASP A 59 7.62 -4.76 13.12
N GLY A 60 8.36 -4.40 14.18
CA GLY A 60 9.80 -4.64 14.27
C GLY A 60 10.20 -6.12 14.30
N TYR A 61 9.30 -7.02 14.71
CA TYR A 61 9.58 -8.46 14.70
C TYR A 61 9.47 -9.00 13.26
N LEU A 62 8.38 -8.68 12.58
CA LEU A 62 8.17 -9.05 11.18
C LEU A 62 9.26 -8.47 10.27
N GLY A 63 9.71 -7.24 10.53
CA GLY A 63 10.82 -6.61 9.80
C GLY A 63 12.18 -7.30 9.96
N GLN A 64 12.34 -8.17 10.97
CA GLN A 64 13.56 -8.96 11.20
C GLN A 64 13.39 -10.45 10.89
N MET A 65 12.16 -10.92 10.65
CA MET A 65 11.88 -12.31 10.33
C MET A 65 12.42 -12.69 8.95
N SER A 66 12.95 -13.90 8.86
CA SER A 66 13.35 -14.52 7.60
C SER A 66 12.72 -15.89 7.52
N GLU A 67 11.81 -16.06 6.57
CA GLU A 67 11.07 -17.29 6.33
C GLU A 67 11.18 -17.63 4.84
N SER A 68 11.10 -18.93 4.53
CA SER A 68 10.90 -19.34 3.13
C SER A 68 9.49 -18.98 2.72
N LEU A 69 9.36 -18.32 1.56
CA LEU A 69 8.08 -17.90 1.01
C LEU A 69 7.99 -18.27 -0.47
N ILE A 70 6.76 -18.40 -0.96
CA ILE A 70 6.46 -18.52 -2.38
C ILE A 70 6.05 -17.15 -2.87
N LEU A 71 6.79 -16.61 -3.84
CA LEU A 71 6.49 -15.29 -4.38
C LEU A 71 5.10 -15.30 -5.04
N PRO A 72 4.17 -14.46 -4.60
CA PRO A 72 2.86 -14.37 -5.22
C PRO A 72 2.99 -13.85 -6.64
N GLN A 73 2.16 -14.39 -7.52
CA GLN A 73 2.07 -13.88 -8.87
C GLN A 73 1.12 -12.68 -8.91
N PRO A 74 1.36 -11.70 -9.81
CA PRO A 74 0.40 -10.64 -10.06
C PRO A 74 -0.97 -11.23 -10.39
N THR A 75 -2.03 -10.66 -9.83
CA THR A 75 -3.41 -11.14 -10.07
C THR A 75 -3.86 -10.98 -11.52
N GLY A 76 -3.15 -10.16 -12.29
CA GLY A 76 -3.48 -9.85 -13.68
C GLY A 76 -4.69 -8.94 -13.83
N LYS A 77 -5.24 -8.41 -12.73
CA LYS A 77 -6.33 -7.43 -12.79
C LYS A 77 -5.84 -6.18 -13.53
N LYS A 78 -6.70 -5.68 -14.41
CA LYS A 78 -6.47 -4.43 -15.15
C LYS A 78 -7.56 -3.45 -14.75
N PHE A 79 -7.14 -2.25 -14.37
CA PHE A 79 -8.04 -1.17 -14.00
C PHE A 79 -7.95 -0.09 -15.08
N ASP A 80 -9.10 0.41 -15.52
CA ASP A 80 -9.12 1.56 -16.43
C ASP A 80 -8.77 2.83 -15.66
N LYS A 81 -7.62 3.41 -16.00
CA LYS A 81 -7.09 4.61 -15.36
C LYS A 81 -7.24 5.86 -16.24
N SER A 82 -7.73 5.71 -17.47
CA SER A 82 -7.77 6.77 -18.49
C SER A 82 -8.54 8.02 -18.04
N SER A 83 -9.55 7.85 -17.19
CA SER A 83 -10.40 8.95 -16.70
C SER A 83 -9.72 9.89 -15.70
N TRP A 84 -8.61 9.49 -15.08
CA TRP A 84 -7.99 10.25 -13.99
C TRP A 84 -6.46 10.29 -14.04
N THR A 85 -5.81 9.53 -14.91
CA THR A 85 -4.36 9.59 -15.08
C THR A 85 -3.92 10.81 -15.87
N VAL A 86 -2.86 11.46 -15.41
CA VAL A 86 -2.15 12.45 -16.21
C VAL A 86 -1.30 11.71 -17.25
N THR A 87 -1.64 11.85 -18.52
CA THR A 87 -0.94 11.21 -19.65
C THR A 87 0.20 12.06 -20.21
N GLY A 88 0.53 13.17 -19.55
CA GLY A 88 1.55 14.12 -20.00
C GLY A 88 1.09 15.01 -21.15
N ALA A 89 2.03 15.46 -21.98
CA ALA A 89 1.78 16.39 -23.09
C ALA A 89 1.86 15.69 -24.47
N GLU A 90 1.71 14.38 -24.53
CA GLU A 90 1.74 13.63 -25.78
C GLU A 90 0.67 14.16 -26.75
N GLY A 91 1.10 14.66 -27.92
CA GLY A 91 0.23 15.26 -28.93
C GLY A 91 -0.30 16.68 -28.63
N ARG A 92 0.17 17.34 -27.57
CA ARG A 92 -0.22 18.71 -27.22
C ARG A 92 0.80 19.73 -27.76
N GLU A 93 0.31 20.86 -28.27
CA GLU A 93 1.15 21.98 -28.72
C GLU A 93 2.07 22.50 -27.59
N PRO A 94 3.36 22.72 -27.85
CA PRO A 94 4.29 23.28 -26.88
C PRO A 94 3.84 24.66 -26.40
N HIS A 95 3.83 24.88 -25.09
CA HIS A 95 3.69 26.23 -24.54
C HIS A 95 5.02 26.97 -24.68
N ILE A 96 5.17 27.77 -25.74
CA ILE A 96 6.31 28.67 -25.91
C ILE A 96 6.02 29.95 -25.10
N VAL A 97 6.85 30.22 -24.09
CA VAL A 97 6.85 31.47 -23.31
C VAL A 97 8.04 32.31 -23.73
#